data_AF-A0AAV5FV93-F1
#
_entry.id   AF-A0AAV5FV93-F1
#
_cell.length_a   1.000
_cell.length_b   1.000
_cell.length_c   1.000
_cell.angle_alpha   90.00
_cell.angle_beta   90.00
_cell.angle_gamma   90.00
#
_symmetry.space_group_name_H-M   'P 1'
#
loop_
_entity.id
_entity.type
_entity.pdbx_description
1 polymer ?
#
loop_
_entity_poly.entity_id
_entity_poly.type
_entity_poly.pdbx_seq_one_letter_code
_entity_poly.pdbx_strand_id
1 'polypeptide(L)'
;MATASVSFKSREDHRKQLELEEARKAGLAPAEVDEDGKEINPHIPQYMSSAPWYLNSQKPSLKHQRKWKSNPNYTKSWYDRGAKVFQANKYRKGACEKNLRIREDTAKYLLNLDVNSAYYDPKTRSMREDPLPDMDPNEKFYMDTSIPRSKYEEGVYINNHTSVWGSWWKGHQWGYKCCKQTIKNSYCTGLAGIEAAEASADLMKANMARKEAAEDLLAYLYLSHVCFHLEIFNNAEEPVQHEEKWLATWGTDVPDDLVIDKKKLAEALKKEDERRREERDERKRKYNVQWNDEVTAEDMEAYRMKKIHHDDPMKDFLHQATLCM
;
A
#
# COMPACT_ATOMS: atom_id res chain seq x y z
N MET A 1 18.92 -76.49 10.28
CA MET A 1 20.16 -75.74 10.60
C MET A 1 20.20 -74.54 9.66
N ALA A 2 19.69 -73.39 10.09
CA ALA A 2 19.72 -72.16 9.28
C ALA A 2 20.59 -71.13 10.00
N THR A 3 21.86 -71.06 9.62
CA THR A 3 22.74 -69.96 10.03
C THR A 3 22.38 -68.74 9.19
N ALA A 4 21.53 -67.86 9.71
CA ALA A 4 21.37 -66.53 9.12
C ALA A 4 22.71 -65.80 9.29
N SER A 5 23.47 -65.65 8.21
CA SER A 5 24.69 -64.86 8.18
C SER A 5 24.31 -63.40 8.42
N VAL A 6 24.41 -62.94 9.67
CA VAL A 6 24.28 -61.53 10.01
C VAL A 6 25.47 -60.82 9.38
N SER A 7 25.29 -60.31 8.16
CA SER A 7 26.30 -59.50 7.48
C SER A 7 26.55 -58.27 8.35
N PHE A 8 27.76 -58.18 8.92
CA PHE A 8 28.22 -56.95 9.54
C PHE A 8 28.22 -55.87 8.46
N LYS A 9 27.39 -54.84 8.63
CA LYS A 9 27.40 -53.66 7.77
C LYS A 9 28.79 -53.03 7.83
N SER A 10 29.35 -52.65 6.68
CA SER A 10 30.60 -51.88 6.66
C SER A 10 30.42 -50.60 7.48
N ARG A 11 31.49 -50.09 8.09
CA ARG A 11 31.46 -48.80 8.80
C ARG A 11 30.90 -47.68 7.90
N GLU A 12 31.19 -47.75 6.61
CA GLU A 12 30.67 -46.85 5.60
C GLU A 12 29.16 -47.02 5.39
N ASP A 13 28.66 -48.26 5.34
CA ASP A 13 27.23 -48.55 5.17
C ASP A 13 26.42 -48.12 6.40
N HIS A 14 26.96 -48.30 7.61
CA HIS A 14 26.35 -47.82 8.83
C HIS A 14 26.26 -46.28 8.87
N ARG A 15 27.32 -45.60 8.41
CA ARG A 15 27.32 -44.13 8.27
C ARG A 15 26.28 -43.68 7.25
N LYS A 16 26.24 -44.31 6.07
CA LYS A 16 25.24 -44.04 5.03
C LYS A 16 23.81 -44.28 5.52
N GLN A 17 23.58 -45.31 6.33
CA GLN A 17 22.25 -45.58 6.88
C GLN A 17 21.81 -44.52 7.89
N LEU A 18 22.71 -44.10 8.80
CA LEU A 18 22.43 -43.00 9.73
C LEU A 18 22.15 -41.68 8.99
N GLU A 19 22.95 -41.37 7.98
CA GLU A 19 22.76 -40.19 7.14
C GLU A 19 21.44 -40.24 6.37
N LEU A 20 21.03 -41.41 5.87
CA LEU A 20 19.75 -41.61 5.22
C LEU A 20 18.58 -41.47 6.21
N GLU A 21 18.71 -42.02 7.42
CA GLU A 21 17.72 -41.89 8.49
C GLU A 21 17.59 -40.43 8.96
N GLU A 22 18.70 -39.68 9.05
CA GLU A 22 18.70 -38.25 9.36
C GLU A 22 18.09 -37.42 8.24
N ALA A 23 18.45 -37.70 6.98
CA ALA A 23 17.86 -37.05 5.81
C ALA A 23 16.35 -37.31 5.72
N ARG A 24 15.89 -38.52 6.07
CA ARG A 24 14.46 -38.83 6.16
C ARG A 24 13.77 -38.11 7.31
N LYS A 25 14.41 -38.06 8.48
CA LYS A 25 13.90 -37.34 9.65
C LYS A 25 13.79 -35.83 9.35
N ALA A 26 14.66 -35.31 8.49
CA ALA A 26 14.63 -33.96 7.97
C ALA A 26 13.63 -33.76 6.81
N GLY A 27 12.99 -34.82 6.30
CA GLY A 27 12.06 -34.76 5.17
C GLY A 27 12.72 -34.56 3.79
N LEU A 28 14.05 -34.70 3.70
CA LEU A 28 14.81 -34.58 2.45
C LEU A 28 14.81 -35.88 1.62
N ALA A 29 14.73 -37.03 2.30
CA ALA A 29 14.69 -38.35 1.67
C ALA A 29 13.31 -39.00 1.84
N PRO A 30 12.83 -39.79 0.87
CA PRO A 30 11.54 -40.49 0.96
C PRO A 30 11.54 -41.49 2.13
N ALA A 31 10.36 -41.65 2.76
CA ALA A 31 10.15 -42.58 3.86
C ALA A 31 10.35 -44.05 3.43
N GLU A 32 10.62 -44.94 4.39
CA GLU A 32 10.64 -46.38 4.06
C GLU A 32 9.25 -46.84 3.74
N VAL A 33 9.13 -47.74 2.79
CA VAL A 33 7.87 -48.42 2.50
C VAL A 33 7.93 -49.82 3.08
N ASP A 34 6.91 -50.20 3.85
CA ASP A 34 6.75 -51.55 4.38
C ASP A 34 6.37 -52.57 3.27
N GLU A 35 6.19 -53.84 3.66
CA GLU A 35 5.74 -54.89 2.75
C GLU A 35 4.34 -54.66 2.17
N ASP A 36 3.49 -53.89 2.85
CA ASP A 36 2.11 -53.59 2.44
C ASP A 36 2.02 -52.29 1.61
N GLY A 37 3.16 -51.67 1.28
CA GLY A 37 3.19 -50.41 0.53
C GLY A 37 2.94 -49.16 1.39
N LYS A 38 2.93 -49.26 2.72
CA LYS A 38 2.71 -48.14 3.63
C LYS A 38 4.01 -47.51 4.08
N GLU A 39 4.02 -46.19 4.08
CA GLU A 39 5.16 -45.40 4.53
C GLU A 39 5.33 -45.50 6.05
N ILE A 40 6.52 -45.87 6.49
CA ILE A 40 6.93 -45.90 7.89
C ILE A 40 7.44 -44.51 8.25
N ASN A 41 6.76 -43.87 9.21
CA ASN A 41 7.15 -42.56 9.70
C ASN A 41 8.61 -42.57 10.21
N PRO A 42 9.52 -41.76 9.64
CA PRO A 42 10.94 -41.69 10.03
C PRO A 42 11.19 -41.29 11.49
N HIS A 43 10.22 -40.70 12.18
CA HIS A 43 10.34 -40.33 13.58
C HIS A 43 10.05 -41.48 14.56
N ILE A 44 9.63 -42.66 14.06
CA ILE A 44 9.47 -43.86 14.89
C ILE A 44 10.87 -44.39 15.27
N PRO A 45 11.18 -44.55 16.57
CA PRO A 45 12.47 -45.10 17.00
C PRO A 45 12.76 -46.47 16.38
N GLN A 46 14.02 -46.72 16.03
CA GLN A 46 14.45 -47.93 15.31
C GLN A 46 14.08 -49.24 16.01
N TYR A 47 14.05 -49.25 17.35
CA TYR A 47 13.66 -50.44 18.13
C TYR A 47 12.15 -50.76 18.06
N MET A 48 11.30 -49.80 17.68
CA MET A 48 9.86 -50.03 17.48
C MET A 48 9.54 -50.47 16.04
N SER A 49 10.34 -50.04 15.06
CA SER A 49 10.16 -50.38 13.64
C SER A 49 10.86 -51.68 13.23
N SER A 50 11.95 -52.05 13.91
CA SER A 50 12.63 -53.33 13.72
C SER A 50 11.81 -54.46 14.31
N ALA A 51 11.39 -55.38 13.46
CA ALA A 51 10.69 -56.57 13.91
C ALA A 51 11.67 -57.52 14.61
N PRO A 52 11.29 -58.10 15.76
CA PRO A 52 12.08 -59.12 16.44
C PRO A 52 12.37 -60.33 15.55
N TRP A 53 13.52 -60.96 15.76
CA TRP A 53 14.01 -62.09 14.96
C TRP A 53 13.01 -63.24 14.78
N TYR A 54 12.14 -63.49 15.77
CA TYR A 54 11.15 -64.57 15.74
C TYR A 54 9.94 -64.30 14.82
N LEU A 55 9.76 -63.08 14.31
CA LEU A 55 8.74 -62.77 13.29
C LEU A 55 9.24 -62.97 11.85
N ASN A 56 10.54 -63.27 11.63
CA ASN A 56 11.15 -63.57 10.33
C ASN A 56 10.88 -62.55 9.19
N SER A 57 10.54 -61.29 9.50
CA SER A 57 10.40 -60.24 8.49
C SER A 57 11.77 -59.65 8.14
N GLN A 58 12.12 -59.67 6.86
CA GLN A 58 13.41 -59.17 6.36
C GLN A 58 13.44 -57.63 6.22
N LYS A 59 12.27 -56.98 6.25
CA LYS A 59 12.10 -55.53 6.14
C LYS A 59 11.54 -54.95 7.45
N PRO A 60 11.85 -53.69 7.79
CA PRO A 60 11.20 -53.01 8.91
C PRO A 60 9.69 -52.92 8.66
N SER A 61 8.89 -53.17 9.70
CA SER A 61 7.45 -53.30 9.58
C SER A 61 6.77 -53.04 10.91
N LEU A 62 5.66 -52.29 10.89
CA LEU A 62 4.86 -52.00 12.08
C LEU A 62 3.77 -53.07 12.34
N LYS A 63 3.72 -54.15 11.55
CA LYS A 63 2.73 -55.24 11.71
C LYS A 63 2.79 -55.88 13.10
N HIS A 64 3.99 -56.06 13.65
CA HIS A 64 4.22 -56.69 14.95
C HIS A 64 3.73 -55.83 16.13
N GLN A 65 3.58 -54.52 15.94
CA GLN A 65 3.05 -53.59 16.94
C GLN A 65 1.51 -53.51 16.91
N ARG A 66 0.86 -54.00 15.84
CA ARG A 66 -0.60 -54.01 15.75
C ARG A 66 -1.18 -55.09 16.67
N LYS A 67 -2.38 -54.84 17.19
CA LYS A 67 -3.09 -55.81 18.01
C LYS A 67 -3.37 -57.09 17.20
N TRP A 68 -2.69 -58.18 17.54
CA TRP A 68 -2.79 -59.48 16.86
C TRP A 68 -4.08 -60.27 17.15
N LYS A 69 -4.78 -59.96 18.24
CA LYS A 69 -6.06 -60.60 18.63
C LYS A 69 -7.19 -59.56 18.67
N SER A 70 -8.20 -59.69 17.81
CA SER A 70 -9.47 -58.98 18.00
C SER A 70 -10.22 -59.61 19.18
N ASN A 71 -10.74 -58.81 20.11
CA ASN A 71 -11.60 -59.37 21.15
C ASN A 71 -12.96 -59.64 20.50
N PRO A 72 -13.42 -60.91 20.38
CA PRO A 72 -14.67 -61.23 19.69
C PRO A 72 -15.93 -60.87 20.49
N ASN A 73 -15.78 -60.35 21.71
CA ASN A 73 -16.87 -60.23 22.67
C ASN A 73 -17.22 -58.76 22.99
N TYR A 74 -17.79 -58.06 21.99
CA TYR A 74 -18.53 -56.81 22.20
C TYR A 74 -19.96 -57.01 21.70
N THR A 75 -20.72 -57.87 22.37
CA THR A 75 -22.16 -58.02 22.10
C THR A 75 -22.96 -57.31 23.20
N LYS A 76 -23.18 -56.01 22.96
CA LYS A 76 -24.48 -55.31 23.00
C LYS A 76 -25.57 -55.80 24.00
N SER A 77 -25.25 -55.91 25.28
CA SER A 77 -26.28 -55.96 26.33
C SER A 77 -25.80 -55.18 27.54
N TRP A 78 -26.17 -53.91 27.58
CA TRP A 78 -26.00 -53.00 28.71
C TRP A 78 -27.36 -52.35 28.96
N TYR A 79 -27.71 -52.07 30.21
CA TYR A 79 -29.00 -51.48 30.59
C TYR A 79 -29.31 -50.21 29.78
N ASP A 80 -30.57 -50.06 29.37
CA ASP A 80 -31.07 -49.02 28.46
C ASP A 80 -30.86 -47.60 29.02
N ARG A 81 -29.68 -47.04 28.77
CA ARG A 81 -29.40 -45.63 29.07
C ARG A 81 -30.05 -44.77 27.99
N GLY A 82 -31.03 -43.95 28.38
CA GLY A 82 -31.68 -43.00 27.49
C GLY A 82 -33.10 -43.36 27.04
N ALA A 83 -33.76 -44.33 27.69
CA ALA A 83 -35.20 -44.53 27.52
C ALA A 83 -35.95 -43.22 27.87
N LYS A 84 -36.40 -42.48 26.85
CA LYS A 84 -37.14 -41.23 27.04
C LYS A 84 -38.56 -41.56 27.48
N VAL A 85 -38.81 -41.40 28.78
CA VAL A 85 -40.12 -41.70 29.36
C VAL A 85 -41.18 -40.66 28.95
N PHE A 86 -40.80 -39.38 28.77
CA PHE A 86 -41.72 -38.30 28.38
C PHE A 86 -40.99 -37.05 27.84
N GLN A 87 -41.57 -36.39 26.82
CA GLN A 87 -41.06 -35.15 26.24
C GLN A 87 -42.04 -34.01 26.56
N ALA A 88 -41.58 -32.99 27.28
CA ALA A 88 -42.43 -31.90 27.74
C ALA A 88 -42.70 -30.87 26.61
N ASN A 89 -43.97 -30.53 26.40
CA ASN A 89 -44.41 -29.55 25.39
C ASN A 89 -44.47 -28.10 25.89
N LYS A 90 -44.11 -27.83 27.16
CA LYS A 90 -44.14 -26.49 27.76
C LYS A 90 -42.82 -26.19 28.46
N TYR A 91 -42.38 -24.95 28.32
CA TYR A 91 -41.15 -24.43 28.91
C TYR A 91 -41.22 -24.45 30.44
N ARG A 92 -40.12 -24.86 31.10
CA ARG A 92 -39.98 -24.86 32.56
C ARG A 92 -38.99 -23.76 32.97
N LYS A 93 -39.32 -23.00 34.02
CA LYS A 93 -38.50 -21.90 34.53
C LYS A 93 -37.15 -22.44 35.04
N GLY A 94 -36.03 -22.02 34.44
CA GLY A 94 -34.68 -22.54 34.68
C GLY A 94 -34.10 -23.39 33.54
N ALA A 95 -34.83 -23.59 32.44
CA ALA A 95 -34.29 -24.16 31.22
C ALA A 95 -33.37 -23.15 30.51
N CYS A 96 -32.47 -23.64 29.64
CA CYS A 96 -31.58 -22.76 28.87
C CYS A 96 -32.41 -21.84 27.97
N GLU A 97 -32.16 -20.53 28.08
CA GLU A 97 -32.63 -19.58 27.09
C GLU A 97 -31.90 -19.81 25.76
N LYS A 98 -32.59 -19.46 24.68
CA LYS A 98 -32.28 -19.68 23.26
C LYS A 98 -30.77 -19.86 22.99
N ASN A 99 -30.41 -21.02 22.43
CA ASN A 99 -29.02 -21.31 22.03
C ASN A 99 -28.49 -20.21 21.09
N LEU A 100 -27.26 -19.73 21.33
CA LEU A 100 -26.56 -18.75 20.50
C LEU A 100 -26.31 -19.21 19.06
N ARG A 101 -26.49 -20.50 18.78
CA ARG A 101 -26.35 -21.05 17.43
C ARG A 101 -27.64 -20.85 16.65
N ILE A 102 -27.51 -20.17 15.50
CA ILE A 102 -28.54 -20.05 14.48
C ILE A 102 -28.86 -21.46 13.96
N ARG A 103 -30.15 -21.83 13.97
CA ARG A 103 -30.59 -23.21 13.64
C ARG A 103 -30.57 -23.44 12.13
N GLU A 104 -30.79 -22.38 11.38
CA GLU A 104 -30.85 -22.30 9.94
C GLU A 104 -29.46 -22.52 9.31
N ASP A 105 -28.39 -22.12 10.01
CA ASP A 105 -27.01 -22.29 9.55
C ASP A 105 -26.52 -23.72 9.80
N THR A 106 -26.47 -24.51 8.72
CA THR A 106 -25.83 -25.82 8.72
C THR A 106 -24.32 -25.69 8.92
N ALA A 107 -23.72 -26.53 9.78
CA ALA A 107 -22.26 -26.54 9.94
C ALA A 107 -21.58 -27.06 8.67
N LYS A 108 -20.39 -26.54 8.34
CA LYS A 108 -19.69 -26.85 7.09
C LYS A 108 -19.43 -28.35 6.88
N TYR A 109 -18.98 -29.04 7.92
CA TYR A 109 -18.74 -30.49 7.91
C TYR A 109 -20.02 -31.36 7.88
N LEU A 110 -21.21 -30.73 7.92
CA LEU A 110 -22.50 -31.40 7.76
C LEU A 110 -23.10 -31.16 6.37
N LEU A 111 -22.43 -30.38 5.50
CA LEU A 111 -22.86 -30.17 4.12
C LEU A 111 -22.78 -31.47 3.31
N ASN A 112 -21.72 -32.26 3.53
CA ASN A 112 -21.57 -33.60 2.99
C ASN A 112 -21.09 -34.54 4.13
N LEU A 113 -21.82 -35.65 4.33
CA LEU A 113 -21.53 -36.63 5.40
C LEU A 113 -20.61 -37.77 4.92
N ASP A 114 -20.27 -37.80 3.64
CA ASP A 114 -19.32 -38.75 3.08
C ASP A 114 -17.93 -38.53 3.69
N VAL A 115 -17.29 -39.62 4.14
CA VAL A 115 -16.02 -39.59 4.87
C VAL A 115 -14.88 -39.02 4.04
N ASN A 116 -14.94 -39.21 2.72
CA ASN A 116 -13.92 -38.74 1.77
C ASN A 116 -14.35 -37.47 1.03
N SER A 117 -15.33 -36.73 1.55
CA SER A 117 -15.66 -35.39 1.03
C SER A 117 -14.56 -34.39 1.40
N ALA A 118 -14.87 -33.10 1.34
CA ALA A 118 -13.90 -32.06 1.64
C ALA A 118 -13.44 -32.07 3.11
N TYR A 119 -12.15 -31.85 3.31
CA TYR A 119 -11.54 -31.79 4.65
C TYR A 119 -11.95 -30.50 5.39
N TYR A 120 -12.54 -30.67 6.58
CA TYR A 120 -12.83 -29.60 7.53
C TYR A 120 -11.75 -29.56 8.62
N ASP A 121 -11.09 -28.41 8.80
CA ASP A 121 -10.20 -28.18 9.95
C ASP A 121 -11.00 -27.61 11.14
N PRO A 122 -11.22 -28.37 12.24
CA PRO A 122 -11.99 -27.88 13.38
C PRO A 122 -11.30 -26.77 14.16
N LYS A 123 -9.97 -26.63 14.05
CA LYS A 123 -9.18 -25.63 14.78
C LYS A 123 -9.40 -24.24 14.19
N THR A 124 -9.34 -24.14 12.87
CA THR A 124 -9.48 -22.88 12.13
C THR A 124 -10.90 -22.66 11.59
N ARG A 125 -11.76 -23.69 11.63
CA ARG A 125 -13.15 -23.68 11.16
C ARG A 125 -13.28 -23.38 9.66
N SER A 126 -12.26 -23.71 8.89
CA SER A 126 -12.24 -23.60 7.43
C SER A 126 -12.40 -24.96 6.76
N MET A 127 -13.02 -24.94 5.59
CA MET A 127 -12.92 -26.03 4.62
C MET A 127 -11.74 -25.72 3.70
N ARG A 128 -11.12 -26.74 3.12
CA ARG A 128 -10.08 -26.55 2.08
C ARG A 128 -10.59 -26.73 0.67
N GLU A 129 -11.55 -27.63 0.51
CA GLU A 129 -12.12 -28.03 -0.78
C GLU A 129 -13.63 -27.86 -0.73
N ASP A 130 -14.24 -27.83 -1.90
CA ASP A 130 -15.69 -27.80 -2.01
C ASP A 130 -16.29 -29.15 -1.62
N PRO A 131 -17.23 -29.20 -0.65
CA PRO A 131 -17.87 -30.46 -0.24
C PRO A 131 -18.82 -31.05 -1.30
N LEU A 132 -19.21 -30.25 -2.29
CA LEU A 132 -20.11 -30.61 -3.39
C LEU A 132 -19.52 -30.08 -4.72
N PRO A 133 -18.49 -30.73 -5.27
CA PRO A 133 -17.81 -30.26 -6.49
C PRO A 133 -18.74 -30.31 -7.71
N ASP A 134 -19.52 -31.39 -7.85
CA ASP A 134 -20.33 -31.69 -9.04
C ASP A 134 -21.64 -30.90 -9.17
N MET A 135 -22.00 -30.10 -8.15
CA MET A 135 -23.20 -29.28 -8.19
C MET A 135 -23.01 -28.03 -9.07
N ASP A 136 -24.12 -27.54 -9.64
CA ASP A 136 -24.12 -26.28 -10.39
C ASP A 136 -23.71 -25.09 -9.49
N PRO A 137 -22.77 -24.22 -9.91
CA PRO A 137 -22.30 -23.10 -9.09
C PRO A 137 -23.39 -22.12 -8.64
N ASN A 138 -24.51 -21.99 -9.37
CA ASN A 138 -25.56 -21.02 -9.07
C ASN A 138 -26.54 -21.54 -7.99
N GLU A 139 -26.59 -22.85 -7.78
CA GLU A 139 -27.39 -23.50 -6.73
C GLU A 139 -26.57 -23.77 -5.45
N LYS A 140 -25.25 -23.57 -5.49
CA LYS A 140 -24.37 -23.74 -4.33
C LYS A 140 -24.58 -22.63 -3.31
N PHE A 141 -25.22 -22.96 -2.19
CA PHE A 141 -25.39 -22.08 -1.02
C PHE A 141 -24.06 -21.69 -0.37
N TYR A 142 -23.04 -22.54 -0.49
CA TYR A 142 -21.71 -22.30 0.04
C TYR A 142 -20.77 -21.95 -1.11
N MET A 143 -20.46 -20.65 -1.26
CA MET A 143 -19.38 -20.17 -2.11
C MET A 143 -18.13 -20.06 -1.24
N ASP A 144 -17.12 -20.87 -1.54
CA ASP A 144 -15.84 -20.88 -0.83
C ASP A 144 -14.98 -19.68 -1.23
N THR A 145 -15.41 -18.49 -0.84
CA THR A 145 -14.59 -17.28 -0.94
C THR A 145 -14.57 -16.59 0.41
N SER A 146 -13.99 -17.27 1.40
CA SER A 146 -13.23 -16.51 2.41
C SER A 146 -11.88 -16.12 1.79
N ILE A 147 -11.93 -15.26 0.77
CA ILE A 147 -10.76 -14.46 0.40
C ILE A 147 -10.36 -13.72 1.68
N PRO A 148 -9.10 -13.77 2.12
CA PRO A 148 -8.66 -13.03 3.28
C PRO A 148 -8.88 -11.54 3.00
N ARG A 149 -10.01 -11.00 3.46
CA ARG A 149 -10.32 -9.58 3.37
C ARG A 149 -9.44 -8.88 4.40
N SER A 150 -8.69 -7.87 3.98
CA SER A 150 -8.10 -6.98 4.98
C SER A 150 -9.22 -6.27 5.76
N LYS A 151 -8.86 -5.71 6.93
CA LYS A 151 -9.80 -4.95 7.77
C LYS A 151 -10.45 -3.78 7.02
N TYR A 152 -9.82 -3.32 5.95
CA TYR A 152 -10.25 -2.17 5.15
C TYR A 152 -10.96 -2.66 3.89
N GLU A 153 -11.98 -1.93 3.45
CA GLU A 153 -12.67 -2.21 2.20
C GLU A 153 -11.69 -2.03 1.03
N GLU A 154 -11.25 -3.15 0.48
CA GLU A 154 -10.42 -3.17 -0.72
C GLU A 154 -11.29 -2.84 -1.94
N GLY A 155 -10.77 -2.01 -2.84
CA GLY A 155 -11.50 -1.60 -4.04
C GLY A 155 -12.33 -0.32 -3.91
N VAL A 156 -12.26 0.39 -2.77
CA VAL A 156 -12.79 1.75 -2.66
C VAL A 156 -11.77 2.72 -3.24
N TYR A 157 -11.89 2.95 -4.54
CA TYR A 157 -11.03 3.90 -5.25
C TYR A 157 -11.67 5.29 -5.28
N ILE A 158 -10.84 6.31 -5.07
CA ILE A 158 -11.27 7.71 -5.07
C ILE A 158 -11.57 8.12 -6.53
N ASN A 159 -12.64 8.88 -6.76
CA ASN A 159 -12.96 9.54 -8.04
C ASN A 159 -12.94 8.62 -9.28
N ASN A 160 -13.52 7.43 -9.15
CA ASN A 160 -13.69 6.43 -10.22
C ASN A 160 -12.37 5.94 -10.86
N HIS A 161 -11.26 6.03 -10.15
CA HIS A 161 -10.03 5.35 -10.53
C HIS A 161 -10.17 3.83 -10.32
N THR A 162 -9.41 3.02 -11.04
CA THR A 162 -9.33 1.55 -10.80
C THR A 162 -8.04 1.17 -10.06
N SER A 163 -7.26 2.16 -9.64
CA SER A 163 -5.97 1.98 -8.98
C SER A 163 -5.75 3.06 -7.93
N VAL A 164 -4.96 2.75 -6.92
CA VAL A 164 -4.62 3.69 -5.84
C VAL A 164 -3.59 4.71 -6.33
N TRP A 165 -3.64 5.92 -5.78
CA TRP A 165 -2.61 6.94 -5.99
C TRP A 165 -1.21 6.41 -5.62
N GLY A 166 -0.21 6.61 -6.48
CA GLY A 166 1.14 6.07 -6.29
C GLY A 166 1.37 4.69 -6.91
N SER A 167 0.35 4.12 -7.56
CA SER A 167 0.49 2.89 -8.35
C SER A 167 1.30 3.06 -9.65
N TRP A 168 1.64 4.29 -10.03
CA TRP A 168 2.42 4.61 -11.21
C TRP A 168 3.46 5.71 -10.93
N TRP A 169 4.64 5.60 -11.56
CA TRP A 169 5.77 6.50 -11.39
C TRP A 169 6.42 6.79 -12.75
N LYS A 170 6.64 8.06 -13.07
CA LYS A 170 7.42 8.49 -14.24
C LYS A 170 8.04 9.86 -13.97
N GLY A 171 9.34 10.02 -14.27
CA GLY A 171 10.01 11.33 -14.28
C GLY A 171 9.87 12.12 -12.97
N HIS A 172 10.16 11.50 -11.83
CA HIS A 172 10.03 12.11 -10.49
C HIS A 172 8.59 12.46 -10.04
N GLN A 173 7.58 11.93 -10.72
CA GLN A 173 6.18 12.16 -10.39
C GLN A 173 5.43 10.84 -10.15
N TRP A 174 4.66 10.80 -9.05
CA TRP A 174 3.73 9.73 -8.73
C TRP A 174 2.37 10.00 -9.39
N GLY A 175 1.66 8.94 -9.76
CA GLY A 175 0.32 9.04 -10.33
C GLY A 175 -0.51 7.77 -10.20
N TYR A 176 -1.67 7.79 -10.85
CA TYR A 176 -2.57 6.64 -10.95
C TYR A 176 -2.19 5.73 -12.12
N LYS A 177 -2.15 4.41 -11.93
CA LYS A 177 -1.84 3.44 -13.00
C LYS A 177 -2.90 3.40 -14.10
N CYS A 178 -4.17 3.58 -13.74
CA CYS A 178 -5.27 3.51 -14.69
C CYS A 178 -5.29 4.64 -15.72
N CYS A 179 -4.97 5.86 -15.30
CA CYS A 179 -5.13 7.07 -16.10
C CYS A 179 -3.80 7.84 -16.31
N LYS A 180 -2.69 7.40 -15.69
CA LYS A 180 -1.36 8.05 -15.66
C LYS A 180 -1.37 9.52 -15.21
N GLN A 181 -2.44 9.96 -14.55
CA GLN A 181 -2.56 11.32 -14.04
C GLN A 181 -1.65 11.50 -12.82
N THR A 182 -0.90 12.60 -12.82
CA THR A 182 0.05 13.00 -11.77
C THR A 182 -0.54 14.02 -10.79
N ILE A 183 -1.88 14.18 -10.78
CA ILE A 183 -2.60 15.03 -9.82
C ILE A 183 -3.46 14.16 -8.91
N LYS A 184 -3.25 14.23 -7.59
CA LYS A 184 -4.01 13.45 -6.60
C LYS A 184 -5.46 13.93 -6.55
N ASN A 185 -6.40 13.00 -6.46
CA ASN A 185 -7.86 13.24 -6.45
C ASN A 185 -8.42 13.85 -7.75
N SER A 186 -7.71 13.75 -8.88
CA SER A 186 -8.33 14.04 -10.19
C SER A 186 -9.36 12.95 -10.55
N TYR A 187 -10.32 13.24 -11.43
CA TYR A 187 -11.23 12.22 -11.96
C TYR A 187 -10.53 11.39 -13.04
N CYS A 188 -10.77 10.08 -13.07
CA CYS A 188 -10.10 9.23 -14.06
C CYS A 188 -10.51 9.58 -15.49
N THR A 189 -9.53 9.85 -16.34
CA THR A 189 -9.69 10.15 -17.77
C THR A 189 -9.64 8.91 -18.69
N GLY A 190 -9.64 7.71 -18.12
CA GLY A 190 -9.46 6.43 -18.82
C GLY A 190 -8.22 6.39 -19.72
N LEU A 191 -8.31 5.59 -20.80
CA LEU A 191 -7.30 5.49 -21.85
C LEU A 191 -7.16 6.80 -22.64
N ALA A 192 -8.24 7.56 -22.81
CA ALA A 192 -8.22 8.85 -23.53
C ALA A 192 -7.27 9.86 -22.89
N GLY A 193 -7.14 9.85 -21.55
CA GLY A 193 -6.17 10.69 -20.86
C GLY A 193 -4.71 10.37 -21.17
N ILE A 194 -4.41 9.10 -21.43
CA ILE A 194 -3.05 8.65 -21.76
C ILE A 194 -2.68 9.13 -23.17
N GLU A 195 -3.58 8.95 -24.13
CA GLU A 195 -3.39 9.37 -25.51
C GLU A 195 -3.24 10.90 -25.62
N ALA A 196 -4.07 11.67 -24.90
CA ALA A 196 -3.95 13.12 -24.86
C ALA A 196 -2.63 13.60 -24.23
N ALA A 197 -2.14 12.91 -23.19
CA ALA A 197 -0.86 13.21 -22.57
C ALA A 197 0.33 12.89 -23.48
N GLU A 198 0.25 11.81 -24.27
CA GLU A 198 1.29 11.44 -25.24
C GLU A 198 1.29 12.40 -26.43
N ALA A 199 0.12 12.72 -26.99
CA ALA A 199 -0.03 13.69 -28.07
C ALA A 199 0.46 15.10 -27.68
N SER A 200 0.15 15.55 -26.45
CA SER A 200 0.65 16.85 -25.96
C SER A 200 2.16 16.84 -25.74
N ALA A 201 2.74 15.74 -25.26
CA ALA A 201 4.18 15.60 -25.13
C ALA A 201 4.88 15.63 -26.50
N ASP A 202 4.31 14.99 -27.52
CA ASP A 202 4.86 15.00 -28.88
C ASP A 202 4.71 16.37 -29.54
N LEU A 203 3.62 17.09 -29.29
CA LEU A 203 3.45 18.48 -29.72
C LEU A 203 4.46 19.42 -29.07
N MET A 204 4.76 19.25 -27.77
CA MET A 204 5.82 20.01 -27.10
C MET A 204 7.19 19.73 -27.71
N LYS A 205 7.54 18.47 -27.98
CA LYS A 205 8.80 18.11 -28.65
C LYS A 205 8.88 18.72 -30.06
N ALA A 206 7.80 18.68 -30.82
CA ALA A 206 7.74 19.29 -32.15
C ALA A 206 7.93 20.81 -32.08
N ASN A 207 7.33 21.48 -31.10
CA ASN A 207 7.52 22.92 -30.90
C ASN A 207 8.95 23.27 -30.49
N MET A 208 9.57 22.46 -29.61
CA MET A 208 10.99 22.64 -29.25
C MET A 208 11.89 22.46 -30.47
N ALA A 209 11.71 21.41 -31.26
CA ALA A 209 12.50 21.20 -32.48
C ALA A 209 12.33 22.33 -33.51
N ARG A 210 11.10 22.89 -33.63
CA ARG A 210 10.87 24.07 -34.49
C ARG A 210 11.55 25.33 -33.95
N LYS A 211 11.59 25.50 -32.62
CA LYS A 211 12.31 26.63 -31.98
C LYS A 211 13.81 26.49 -32.18
N GLU A 212 14.36 25.31 -31.94
CA GLU A 212 15.78 24.99 -32.16
C GLU A 212 16.17 25.22 -33.62
N ALA A 213 15.38 24.74 -34.59
CA ALA A 213 15.63 24.99 -36.00
C ALA A 213 15.53 26.49 -36.36
N ALA A 214 14.62 27.25 -35.74
CA ALA A 214 14.53 28.69 -35.94
C ALA A 214 15.72 29.43 -35.33
N GLU A 215 16.19 29.00 -34.15
CA GLU A 215 17.38 29.52 -33.48
C GLU A 215 18.65 29.19 -34.27
N ASP A 216 18.77 27.98 -34.83
CA ASP A 216 19.88 27.57 -35.69
C ASP A 216 19.91 28.38 -37.00
N LEU A 217 18.76 28.62 -37.61
CA LEU A 217 18.64 29.50 -38.77
C LEU A 217 19.00 30.94 -38.42
N LEU A 218 18.57 31.45 -37.25
CA LEU A 218 18.91 32.78 -36.78
C LEU A 218 20.40 32.88 -36.47
N ALA A 219 21.02 31.84 -35.91
CA ALA A 219 22.46 31.75 -35.68
C ALA A 219 23.23 31.72 -37.00
N TYR A 220 22.76 30.98 -38.02
CA TYR A 220 23.34 30.99 -39.37
C TYR A 220 23.21 32.36 -40.04
N LEU A 221 22.03 32.99 -39.92
CA LEU A 221 21.77 34.31 -40.48
C LEU A 221 22.59 35.38 -39.74
N TYR A 222 22.77 35.24 -38.42
CA TYR A 222 23.62 36.10 -37.60
C TYR A 222 25.10 35.91 -37.96
N LEU A 223 25.59 34.69 -38.15
CA LEU A 223 26.96 34.45 -38.63
C LEU A 223 27.19 35.05 -40.04
N SER A 224 26.18 34.94 -40.91
CA SER A 224 26.17 35.56 -42.23
C SER A 224 26.12 37.10 -42.16
N HIS A 225 25.37 37.68 -41.23
CA HIS A 225 25.21 39.13 -41.08
C HIS A 225 26.41 39.77 -40.38
N VAL A 226 27.04 39.05 -39.44
CA VAL A 226 28.33 39.43 -38.80
C VAL A 226 29.50 39.38 -39.81
N CYS A 227 29.37 38.61 -40.89
CA CYS A 227 30.34 38.64 -42.00
C CYS A 227 30.11 39.81 -42.98
N PHE A 228 28.95 40.48 -42.94
CA PHE A 228 28.59 41.58 -43.84
C PHE A 228 28.57 42.97 -43.16
N HIS A 229 28.50 43.06 -41.83
CA HIS A 229 28.30 44.33 -41.12
C HIS A 229 29.53 44.79 -40.31
N LEU A 230 30.65 45.04 -41.00
CA LEU A 230 31.73 45.88 -40.44
C LEU A 230 31.58 47.36 -40.83
N GLU A 231 30.45 47.80 -41.38
CA GLU A 231 30.18 49.22 -41.59
C GLU A 231 28.71 49.56 -41.34
N ILE A 232 28.53 50.63 -40.54
CA ILE A 232 27.31 51.40 -40.26
C ILE A 232 26.47 50.91 -39.07
N PHE A 233 26.53 51.63 -37.95
CA PHE A 233 25.36 52.23 -37.27
C PHE A 233 25.82 53.07 -36.07
N ASN A 234 26.16 54.33 -36.33
CA ASN A 234 26.10 55.39 -35.32
C ASN A 234 24.75 56.08 -35.50
N ASN A 235 23.82 55.85 -34.58
CA ASN A 235 22.81 56.78 -34.05
C ASN A 235 21.74 55.97 -33.30
N ALA A 236 21.76 56.04 -31.97
CA ALA A 236 20.73 55.51 -31.09
C ALA A 236 20.04 56.70 -30.38
N GLU A 237 18.74 56.87 -30.60
CA GLU A 237 17.87 57.72 -29.78
C GLU A 237 17.36 56.91 -28.57
N GLU A 238 17.37 57.54 -27.39
CA GLU A 238 16.91 56.95 -26.13
C GLU A 238 15.40 56.66 -26.15
N PRO A 239 14.93 55.54 -25.56
CA PRO A 239 13.51 55.21 -25.57
C PRO A 239 12.71 56.05 -24.56
N VAL A 240 11.55 56.53 -25.02
CA VAL A 240 10.52 57.21 -24.23
C VAL A 240 10.04 56.31 -23.08
N GLN A 241 10.08 56.83 -21.85
CA GLN A 241 9.57 56.12 -20.66
C GLN A 241 8.06 55.96 -20.74
N HIS A 242 7.59 54.71 -20.83
CA HIS A 242 6.18 54.36 -20.73
C HIS A 242 5.83 54.17 -19.25
N GLU A 243 4.97 55.02 -18.69
CA GLU A 243 4.46 54.86 -17.32
C GLU A 243 3.44 53.71 -17.27
N GLU A 244 3.81 52.62 -16.60
CA GLU A 244 2.90 51.50 -16.34
C GLU A 244 1.99 51.83 -15.16
N LYS A 245 0.68 51.96 -15.43
CA LYS A 245 -0.35 52.03 -14.40
C LYS A 245 -0.63 50.61 -13.88
N TRP A 246 -0.27 50.33 -12.64
CA TRP A 246 -0.61 49.07 -11.99
C TRP A 246 -1.99 49.17 -11.34
N LEU A 247 -2.96 48.39 -11.82
CA LEU A 247 -4.29 48.30 -11.25
C LEU A 247 -4.27 47.37 -10.02
N ALA A 248 -4.45 47.92 -8.82
CA ALA A 248 -4.59 47.12 -7.60
C ALA A 248 -5.92 46.35 -7.62
N THR A 249 -5.86 45.02 -7.49
CA THR A 249 -6.99 44.14 -7.75
C THR A 249 -8.02 44.07 -6.62
N TRP A 250 -7.80 44.62 -5.41
CA TRP A 250 -8.83 44.55 -4.35
C TRP A 250 -8.77 45.66 -3.29
N GLY A 251 -9.90 46.35 -3.09
CA GLY A 251 -10.55 46.41 -1.76
C GLY A 251 -10.46 47.64 -0.86
N THR A 252 -10.00 48.82 -1.32
CA THR A 252 -10.20 50.09 -0.59
C THR A 252 -10.35 51.24 -1.58
N ASP A 253 -11.45 52.01 -1.48
CA ASP A 253 -11.70 53.20 -2.29
C ASP A 253 -10.68 54.30 -1.95
N VAL A 254 -9.62 54.38 -2.76
CA VAL A 254 -8.64 55.47 -2.73
C VAL A 254 -8.93 56.37 -3.93
N PRO A 255 -9.11 57.69 -3.77
CA PRO A 255 -9.36 58.58 -4.89
C PRO A 255 -8.22 58.54 -5.92
N ASP A 256 -8.57 58.39 -7.21
CA ASP A 256 -7.65 58.12 -8.33
C ASP A 256 -6.63 59.24 -8.65
N ASP A 257 -6.70 60.41 -8.00
CA ASP A 257 -5.87 61.59 -8.32
C ASP A 257 -4.86 61.99 -7.22
N LEU A 258 -4.57 61.12 -6.25
CA LEU A 258 -3.54 61.40 -5.23
C LEU A 258 -2.12 61.16 -5.78
N VAL A 259 -1.50 62.23 -6.27
CA VAL A 259 -0.07 62.24 -6.67
C VAL A 259 0.80 62.12 -5.41
N ILE A 260 1.32 60.93 -5.16
CA ILE A 260 2.18 60.63 -4.02
C ILE A 260 3.62 61.14 -4.27
N ASP A 261 4.09 62.02 -3.39
CA ASP A 261 5.46 62.55 -3.44
C ASP A 261 6.48 61.44 -3.09
N LYS A 262 7.26 60.98 -4.09
CA LYS A 262 8.27 59.91 -3.94
C LYS A 262 9.26 60.13 -2.77
N LYS A 263 9.58 61.38 -2.44
CA LYS A 263 10.48 61.73 -1.32
C LYS A 263 9.82 61.48 0.06
N LYS A 264 8.54 61.81 0.21
CA LYS A 264 7.78 61.61 1.45
C LYS A 264 7.47 60.14 1.68
N LEU A 265 7.15 59.40 0.61
CA LEU A 265 6.98 57.94 0.69
C LEU A 265 8.27 57.22 1.12
N ALA A 266 9.43 57.67 0.64
CA ALA A 266 10.72 57.12 1.08
C ALA A 266 11.02 57.43 2.55
N GLU A 267 10.65 58.62 3.03
CA GLU A 267 10.76 59.01 4.44
C GLU A 267 9.81 58.18 5.34
N ALA A 268 8.56 57.98 4.90
CA ALA A 268 7.57 57.12 5.55
C ALA A 268 8.03 55.65 5.61
N LEU A 269 8.60 55.12 4.51
CA LEU A 269 9.22 53.79 4.50
C LEU A 269 10.34 53.70 5.53
N LYS A 270 11.25 54.69 5.61
CA LYS A 270 12.35 54.65 6.56
C LYS A 270 11.86 54.69 8.02
N LYS A 271 10.86 55.53 8.30
CA LYS A 271 10.19 55.64 9.61
C LYS A 271 9.50 54.33 10.02
N GLU A 272 8.87 53.64 9.07
CA GLU A 272 8.24 52.34 9.31
C GLU A 272 9.24 51.22 9.61
N ASP A 273 10.41 51.21 8.94
CA ASP A 273 11.50 50.29 9.28
C ASP A 273 12.09 50.55 10.66
N GLU A 274 12.22 51.82 11.04
CA GLU A 274 12.72 52.22 12.35
C GLU A 274 11.75 51.78 13.44
N ARG A 275 10.43 51.99 13.25
CA ARG A 275 9.38 51.48 14.15
C ARG A 275 9.42 49.96 14.30
N ARG A 276 9.52 49.19 13.20
CA ARG A 276 9.64 47.72 13.25
C ARG A 276 10.94 47.25 13.92
N ARG A 277 12.01 48.04 13.83
CA ARG A 277 13.31 47.70 14.44
C ARG A 277 13.34 48.00 15.94
N GLU A 278 12.60 49.03 16.38
CA GLU A 278 12.40 49.38 17.79
C GLU A 278 11.51 48.40 18.56
N GLU A 279 10.73 47.57 17.86
CA GLU A 279 9.86 46.52 18.41
C GLU A 279 10.66 45.29 18.92
N ARG A 280 11.77 45.53 19.63
CA ARG A 280 12.62 44.52 20.25
C ARG A 280 12.84 44.86 21.73
N ASP A 281 12.29 44.01 22.59
CA ASP A 281 12.35 44.00 24.07
C ASP A 281 11.32 44.88 24.80
N GLU A 282 10.26 44.26 25.33
CA GLU A 282 9.26 44.89 26.20
C GLU A 282 9.86 45.59 27.43
N ARG A 283 11.05 45.16 27.84
CA ARG A 283 11.79 45.66 29.01
C ARG A 283 12.35 47.08 28.84
N LYS A 284 12.35 47.63 27.61
CA LYS A 284 12.94 48.94 27.29
C LYS A 284 11.92 50.04 26.95
N ARG A 285 10.60 49.78 27.06
CA ARG A 285 9.57 50.80 26.78
C ARG A 285 9.62 51.92 27.83
N LYS A 286 9.83 53.16 27.38
CA LYS A 286 9.91 54.37 28.23
C LYS A 286 8.49 54.80 28.67
N TYR A 287 8.31 55.15 29.95
CA TYR A 287 7.01 55.32 30.61
C TYR A 287 6.16 56.53 30.17
N ASN A 288 6.64 57.34 29.22
CA ASN A 288 5.92 58.50 28.69
C ASN A 288 5.83 58.39 27.17
N VAL A 289 4.81 57.70 26.69
CA VAL A 289 4.45 57.65 25.26
C VAL A 289 3.43 58.76 25.02
N GLN A 290 3.78 59.77 24.22
CA GLN A 290 2.82 60.73 23.69
C GLN A 290 2.32 60.17 22.35
N TRP A 291 1.02 59.97 22.22
CA TRP A 291 0.38 59.47 21.00
C TRP A 291 0.15 60.63 20.03
N ASN A 292 0.48 60.42 18.75
CA ASN A 292 0.07 61.29 17.65
C ASN A 292 -0.81 60.44 16.73
N ASP A 293 -2.08 60.82 16.57
CA ASP A 293 -3.11 60.05 15.86
C ASP A 293 -3.22 60.42 14.36
N GLU A 294 -2.38 61.34 13.87
CA GLU A 294 -2.37 61.76 12.47
C GLU A 294 -1.62 60.77 11.59
N VAL A 295 -2.32 60.09 10.68
CA VAL A 295 -1.75 59.17 9.69
C VAL A 295 -1.89 59.76 8.29
N THR A 296 -0.76 59.96 7.61
CA THR A 296 -0.75 60.49 6.24
C THR A 296 -1.03 59.40 5.20
N ALA A 297 -1.40 59.77 3.98
CA ALA A 297 -1.70 58.82 2.91
C ALA A 297 -0.45 58.00 2.54
N GLU A 298 0.72 58.63 2.58
CA GLU A 298 2.03 58.03 2.33
C GLU A 298 2.43 57.06 3.45
N ASP A 299 2.09 57.36 4.71
CA ASP A 299 2.29 56.43 5.83
C ASP A 299 1.40 55.17 5.67
N MET A 300 0.16 55.33 5.20
CA MET A 300 -0.75 54.20 4.92
C MET A 300 -0.26 53.33 3.76
N GLU A 301 0.38 53.92 2.75
CA GLU A 301 0.96 53.17 1.63
C GLU A 301 2.29 52.50 1.99
N ALA A 302 3.17 53.17 2.73
CA ALA A 302 4.38 52.57 3.29
C ALA A 302 4.03 51.37 4.19
N TYR A 303 2.99 51.50 5.00
CA TYR A 303 2.46 50.40 5.81
C TYR A 303 1.92 49.26 4.93
N ARG A 304 1.12 49.57 3.89
CA ARG A 304 0.63 48.56 2.93
C ARG A 304 1.76 47.80 2.24
N MET A 305 2.79 48.50 1.78
CA MET A 305 3.96 47.91 1.10
C MET A 305 4.79 47.01 2.02
N LYS A 306 4.81 47.30 3.33
CA LYS A 306 5.58 46.52 4.31
C LYS A 306 4.77 45.55 5.13
N LYS A 307 3.44 45.56 5.01
CA LYS A 307 2.55 44.64 5.69
C LYS A 307 2.76 43.24 5.10
N ILE A 308 3.63 42.49 5.74
CA ILE A 308 3.82 41.08 5.45
C ILE A 308 2.61 40.33 6.02
N HIS A 309 1.78 39.77 5.14
CA HIS A 309 0.76 38.81 5.57
C HIS A 309 1.47 37.54 6.06
N HIS A 310 1.45 37.32 7.37
CA HIS A 310 2.01 36.09 7.96
C HIS A 310 1.27 34.83 7.50
N ASP A 311 0.01 34.99 7.08
CA ASP A 311 -0.87 33.90 6.63
C ASP A 311 -0.87 33.70 5.11
N ASP A 312 0.03 34.34 4.35
CA ASP A 312 0.17 34.10 2.91
C ASP A 312 1.02 32.84 2.66
N PRO A 313 0.44 31.74 2.15
CA PRO A 313 1.16 30.49 1.91
C PRO A 313 2.23 30.58 0.80
N MET A 314 2.30 31.69 0.05
CA MET A 314 3.33 31.91 -0.97
C MET A 314 4.55 32.71 -0.47
N LYS A 315 4.50 33.26 0.75
CA LYS A 315 5.54 34.15 1.31
C LYS A 315 6.95 33.53 1.31
N ASP A 316 7.04 32.24 1.63
CA ASP A 316 8.32 31.54 1.76
C ASP A 316 8.97 31.22 0.41
N PHE A 317 8.19 31.20 -0.68
CA PHE A 317 8.69 30.88 -2.03
C PHE A 317 9.24 32.09 -2.77
N LEU A 318 8.78 33.31 -2.43
CA LEU A 318 9.20 34.55 -3.10
C LEU A 318 10.65 34.96 -2.79
N HIS A 319 11.23 34.49 -1.68
CA HIS A 319 12.60 34.84 -1.26
C HIS A 319 13.68 33.86 -1.76
N GLN A 320 13.31 32.75 -2.40
CA GLN A 320 14.27 31.77 -2.93
C GLN A 320 14.75 32.10 -4.36
N ALA A 321 14.06 32.99 -5.08
CA ALA A 321 14.36 33.31 -6.48
C ALA A 321 15.59 34.22 -6.68
N THR A 322 16.18 34.79 -5.63
CA THR A 322 17.32 35.71 -5.73
C THR A 322 18.67 35.12 -5.29
N LEU A 323 18.73 33.84 -4.91
CA LEU A 323 19.97 33.17 -4.49
C LEU A 323 20.46 32.10 -5.47
N CYS A 324 19.87 32.03 -6.67
CA CYS A 324 20.35 31.18 -7.75
C CYS A 324 20.64 32.02 -9.00
N MET A 325 21.68 32.84 -8.90
CA MET A 325 22.46 33.34 -10.04
C MET A 325 23.94 33.34 -9.64
#